data_AF-A0A2H0WQ01-F1
#
_entry.id   AF-A0A2H0WQ01-F1
#
_cell.length_a   1.000
_cell.length_b   1.000
_cell.length_c   1.000
_cell.angle_alpha   90.00
_cell.angle_beta   90.00
_cell.angle_gamma   90.00
#
_symmetry.space_group_name_H-M   'P 1'
#
loop_
_entity.id
_entity.type
_entity.pdbx_description
1 polymer ?
#
loop_
_entity_poly.entity_id
_entity_poly.type
_entity_poly.pdbx_seq_one_letter_code
_entity_poly.pdbx_strand_id
1 'polypeptide(L)'
;LKPPLAWLEKPFLAAEEKIYSLFLPRQKQADKVQILEGKLRQLAVEQNQLSSCLEENLEMRKLLGAPLSPKWKFLPAKVVGVSEQMRIDKGEKDGLEEGMMVVSENILVGRVVAVGRNYSLVQIPTGVDSKIPVIVREASKTGIQARGILTGHSGSLLLDKVLQAEDIREGDLVTTSGEDDWLPDLLIGQIEEVLAEPAEIYKKAQVSPLIDYRKLRTVFIVISN
;
A
#
# COMPACT_ATOMS: atom_id res chain seq x y z
N LEU A 1 -54.14 59.39 -15.46
CA LEU A 1 -52.77 59.08 -14.98
C LEU A 1 -52.84 57.83 -14.10
N LYS A 2 -52.66 56.64 -14.66
CA LYS A 2 -52.56 55.37 -13.90
C LYS A 2 -51.07 55.13 -13.60
N PRO A 3 -50.66 54.84 -12.36
CA PRO A 3 -49.26 54.56 -12.07
C PRO A 3 -48.83 53.21 -12.69
N PRO A 4 -47.54 53.04 -13.04
CA PRO A 4 -47.07 51.88 -13.80
C PRO A 4 -47.00 50.65 -12.89
N LEU A 5 -47.44 49.47 -13.35
CA LEU A 5 -47.39 48.19 -12.62
C LEU A 5 -45.96 47.67 -12.30
N ALA A 6 -44.90 48.40 -12.66
CA ALA A 6 -43.50 47.99 -12.57
C ALA A 6 -42.96 47.77 -11.13
N TRP A 7 -43.73 48.07 -10.09
CA TRP A 7 -43.34 47.88 -8.68
C TRP A 7 -43.65 46.48 -8.13
N LEU A 8 -44.47 45.69 -8.82
CA LEU A 8 -44.83 44.33 -8.41
C LEU A 8 -43.89 43.24 -8.97
N GLU A 9 -43.10 43.54 -10.00
CA GLU A 9 -42.22 42.56 -10.66
C GLU A 9 -40.85 42.36 -9.97
N LYS A 10 -40.32 43.43 -9.34
CA LYS A 10 -39.02 43.39 -8.66
C LYS A 10 -38.92 42.44 -7.46
N PRO A 11 -39.92 42.33 -6.56
CA PRO A 11 -39.84 41.36 -5.46
C PRO A 11 -40.01 39.91 -5.93
N PHE A 12 -40.69 39.68 -7.07
CA PHE A 12 -40.92 38.34 -7.61
C PHE A 12 -39.64 37.74 -8.21
N LEU A 13 -38.90 38.50 -9.02
CA LEU A 13 -37.63 38.08 -9.61
C LEU A 13 -36.52 37.81 -8.56
N ALA A 14 -36.45 38.65 -7.51
CA ALA A 14 -35.50 38.46 -6.41
C ALA A 14 -35.84 37.23 -5.56
N ALA A 15 -37.12 36.86 -5.47
CA ALA A 15 -37.53 35.63 -4.81
C ALA A 15 -37.12 34.39 -5.64
N GLU A 16 -37.28 34.42 -6.96
CA GLU A 16 -36.84 33.34 -7.85
C GLU A 16 -35.33 33.10 -7.77
N GLU A 17 -34.49 34.13 -7.88
CA GLU A 17 -33.02 33.97 -7.78
C GLU A 17 -32.57 33.40 -6.42
N LYS A 18 -33.25 33.79 -5.34
CA LYS A 18 -32.97 33.29 -3.99
C LYS A 18 -33.42 31.84 -3.80
N ILE A 19 -34.50 31.42 -4.47
CA ILE A 19 -34.97 30.03 -4.51
C ILE A 19 -33.98 29.17 -5.31
N TYR A 20 -33.53 29.63 -6.48
CA TYR A 20 -32.54 28.90 -7.30
C TYR A 20 -31.19 28.74 -6.58
N SER A 21 -30.71 29.80 -5.91
CA SER A 21 -29.42 29.76 -5.17
C SER A 21 -29.47 28.91 -3.88
N LEU A 22 -30.63 28.72 -3.26
CA LEU A 22 -30.80 27.76 -2.14
C LEU A 22 -30.91 26.30 -2.60
N PHE A 23 -31.39 26.08 -3.83
CA PHE A 23 -31.69 24.73 -4.35
C PHE A 23 -30.46 24.02 -4.93
N LEU A 24 -29.61 24.75 -5.67
CA LEU A 24 -28.39 24.22 -6.31
C LEU A 24 -27.38 23.55 -5.34
N PRO A 25 -27.11 24.09 -4.13
CA PRO A 25 -26.16 23.47 -3.19
C PRO A 25 -26.73 22.18 -2.57
N ARG A 26 -28.04 22.15 -2.30
CA ARG A 26 -28.72 20.99 -1.71
C ARG A 26 -28.75 19.80 -2.65
N GLN A 27 -28.95 20.04 -3.95
CA GLN A 27 -28.95 18.97 -4.94
C GLN A 27 -27.56 18.34 -5.07
N LYS A 28 -26.50 19.16 -5.19
CA LYS A 28 -25.10 18.66 -5.17
C LYS A 28 -24.74 17.91 -3.89
N GLN A 29 -25.25 18.34 -2.74
CA GLN A 29 -25.04 17.64 -1.47
C GLN A 29 -25.78 16.30 -1.43
N ALA A 30 -27.03 16.24 -1.91
CA ALA A 30 -27.80 15.00 -2.01
C ALA A 30 -27.14 14.00 -2.97
N ASP A 31 -26.67 14.45 -4.13
CA ASP A 31 -25.95 13.62 -5.09
C ASP A 31 -24.66 13.04 -4.47
N LYS A 32 -23.92 13.86 -3.71
CA LYS A 32 -22.70 13.43 -3.04
C LYS A 32 -22.96 12.41 -1.94
N VAL A 33 -24.04 12.58 -1.17
CA VAL A 33 -24.48 11.60 -0.16
C VAL A 33 -24.85 10.28 -0.83
N GLN A 34 -25.60 10.33 -1.93
CA GLN A 34 -26.02 9.13 -2.66
C GLN A 34 -24.82 8.38 -3.27
N ILE A 35 -23.84 9.09 -3.82
CA ILE A 35 -22.59 8.50 -4.33
C ILE A 35 -21.78 7.88 -3.19
N LEU A 36 -21.66 8.56 -2.05
CA LEU A 36 -20.92 8.05 -0.88
C LEU A 36 -21.59 6.80 -0.30
N GLU A 37 -22.91 6.79 -0.19
CA GLU A 37 -23.67 5.60 0.23
C GLU A 37 -23.51 4.45 -0.76
N GLY A 38 -23.47 4.74 -2.06
CA GLY A 38 -23.18 3.75 -3.10
C GLY A 38 -21.79 3.13 -2.92
N LYS A 39 -20.76 3.95 -2.68
CA LYS A 39 -19.40 3.48 -2.40
C LYS A 39 -19.33 2.67 -1.11
N LEU A 40 -20.02 3.09 -0.04
CA LEU A 40 -20.09 2.34 1.21
C LEU A 40 -20.71 0.96 1.03
N ARG A 41 -21.79 0.87 0.24
CA ARG A 41 -22.40 -0.42 -0.10
C ARG A 41 -21.46 -1.30 -0.92
N GLN A 42 -20.77 -0.74 -1.90
CA GLN A 42 -19.78 -1.48 -2.69
C GLN A 42 -18.65 -2.01 -1.81
N LEU A 43 -18.06 -1.17 -0.96
CA LEU A 43 -17.03 -1.58 -0.01
C LEU A 43 -17.52 -2.66 0.95
N ALA A 44 -18.77 -2.56 1.44
CA ALA A 44 -19.34 -3.58 2.31
C ALA A 44 -19.54 -4.93 1.61
N VAL A 45 -19.93 -4.92 0.34
CA VAL A 45 -20.06 -6.14 -0.49
C VAL A 45 -18.68 -6.75 -0.71
N GLU A 46 -17.70 -5.93 -1.10
CA GLU A 46 -16.31 -6.35 -1.31
C GLU A 46 -15.71 -6.94 -0.04
N GLN A 47 -15.96 -6.33 1.13
CA GLN A 47 -15.52 -6.83 2.42
C GLN A 47 -16.11 -8.22 2.74
N ASN A 48 -17.41 -8.43 2.50
CA ASN A 48 -18.05 -9.73 2.71
C ASN A 48 -17.48 -10.81 1.78
N GLN A 49 -17.24 -10.47 0.52
CA GLN A 49 -16.61 -11.38 -0.44
C GLN A 49 -15.19 -11.74 -0.02
N LEU A 50 -14.41 -10.75 0.44
CA LEU A 50 -13.06 -10.96 0.95
C LEU A 50 -13.06 -11.89 2.16
N SER A 51 -13.99 -11.67 3.10
CA SER A 51 -14.14 -12.52 4.30
C SER A 51 -14.48 -13.96 3.93
N SER A 52 -15.42 -14.17 3.00
CA SER A 52 -15.82 -15.50 2.55
C SER A 52 -14.66 -16.23 1.86
N CYS A 53 -13.92 -15.52 1.00
CA CYS A 53 -12.76 -16.06 0.30
C CYS A 53 -11.62 -16.43 1.26
N LEU A 54 -11.41 -15.64 2.32
CA LEU A 54 -10.44 -15.97 3.38
C LEU A 54 -10.84 -17.21 4.17
N GLU A 55 -12.14 -17.37 4.50
CA GLU A 55 -12.64 -18.58 5.17
C GLU A 55 -12.45 -19.82 4.31
N GLU A 56 -12.84 -19.76 3.04
CA GLU A 56 -12.63 -20.85 2.07
C GLU A 56 -11.13 -21.18 1.93
N ASN A 57 -10.26 -20.17 1.83
CA ASN A 57 -8.82 -20.40 1.74
C ASN A 57 -8.26 -21.09 2.99
N LEU A 58 -8.72 -20.69 4.18
CA LEU A 58 -8.34 -21.33 5.44
C LEU A 58 -8.81 -22.79 5.49
N GLU A 59 -10.03 -23.09 5.05
CA GLU A 59 -10.54 -24.45 4.96
C GLU A 59 -9.75 -25.29 3.95
N MET A 60 -9.49 -24.76 2.75
CA MET A 60 -8.66 -25.41 1.75
C MET A 60 -7.26 -25.73 2.29
N ARG A 61 -6.62 -24.77 2.98
CA ARG A 61 -5.32 -24.99 3.61
C ARG A 61 -5.35 -26.08 4.68
N LYS A 62 -6.41 -26.13 5.51
CA LYS A 62 -6.61 -27.22 6.49
C LYS A 62 -6.71 -28.58 5.79
N LEU A 63 -7.52 -28.67 4.74
CA LEU A 63 -7.73 -29.92 3.99
C LEU A 63 -6.45 -30.39 3.28
N LEU A 64 -5.64 -29.45 2.81
CA LEU A 64 -4.38 -29.73 2.12
C LEU A 64 -3.20 -29.97 3.09
N GLY A 65 -3.39 -29.84 4.40
CA GLY A 65 -2.30 -29.91 5.38
C GLY A 65 -1.24 -28.83 5.19
N ALA A 66 -1.56 -27.75 4.48
CA ALA A 66 -0.67 -26.62 4.31
C ALA A 66 -0.55 -25.89 5.66
N PRO A 67 0.64 -25.40 6.05
CA PRO A 67 0.76 -24.57 7.24
C PRO A 67 -0.22 -23.39 7.12
N LEU A 68 -1.14 -23.31 8.08
CA LEU A 68 -2.07 -22.19 8.18
C LEU A 68 -1.25 -20.91 8.24
N SER A 69 -1.62 -19.91 7.43
CA SER A 69 -0.98 -18.61 7.43
C SER A 69 -0.87 -18.13 8.88
N PRO A 70 0.33 -17.78 9.39
CA PRO A 70 0.47 -17.41 10.78
C PRO A 70 -0.42 -16.20 11.05
N LYS A 71 -1.24 -16.23 12.10
CA LYS A 71 -1.84 -14.99 12.64
C LYS A 71 -0.69 -14.18 13.23
N TRP A 72 -0.10 -13.32 12.41
CA TRP A 72 1.00 -12.46 12.83
C TRP A 72 0.55 -11.59 13.99
N LYS A 73 1.36 -11.57 15.05
CA LYS A 73 1.22 -10.59 16.12
C LYS A 73 2.07 -9.38 15.75
N PHE A 74 1.56 -8.21 16.04
CA PHE A 74 2.23 -6.96 15.74
C PHE A 74 2.60 -6.23 17.02
N LEU A 75 3.84 -5.76 17.11
CA LEU A 75 4.28 -4.84 18.16
C LEU A 75 4.48 -3.45 17.57
N PRO A 76 3.73 -2.43 18.01
CA PRO A 76 3.93 -1.06 17.53
C PRO A 76 5.23 -0.48 18.07
N ALA A 77 5.94 0.24 17.20
CA ALA A 77 7.11 1.04 17.53
C ALA A 77 7.04 2.43 16.91
N LYS A 78 7.64 3.41 17.58
CA LYS A 78 7.79 4.77 17.06
C LYS A 78 9.07 4.88 16.26
N VAL A 79 8.97 5.52 15.11
CA VAL A 79 10.13 5.89 14.29
C VAL A 79 10.82 7.08 14.93
N VAL A 80 12.12 6.92 15.24
CA VAL A 80 12.95 7.95 15.85
C VAL A 80 13.70 8.76 14.79
N GLY A 81 14.08 8.12 13.68
CA GLY A 81 14.75 8.78 12.57
C GLY A 81 14.96 7.83 11.40
N VAL A 82 15.09 8.39 10.21
CA VAL A 82 15.30 7.66 8.96
C VAL A 82 16.43 8.32 8.19
N SER A 83 17.47 7.55 7.89
CA SER A 83 18.55 7.91 6.97
C SER A 83 18.72 6.75 5.96
N GLU A 84 19.88 6.10 5.94
CA GLU A 84 20.12 4.85 5.22
C GLU A 84 19.41 3.66 5.88
N GLN A 85 19.15 3.78 7.18
CA GLN A 85 18.40 2.84 7.99
C GLN A 85 17.36 3.60 8.80
N MET A 86 16.31 2.89 9.23
CA MET A 86 15.30 3.42 10.13
C MET A 86 15.60 3.00 11.56
N ARG A 87 15.60 3.97 12.48
CA ARG A 87 15.75 3.71 13.91
C ARG A 87 14.38 3.72 14.59
N ILE A 88 14.09 2.68 15.37
CA ILE A 88 12.84 2.53 16.12
C ILE A 88 13.11 2.52 17.64
N ASP A 89 12.11 2.92 18.42
CA ASP A 89 12.18 3.05 19.90
C ASP A 89 11.93 1.74 20.67
N LYS A 90 12.11 0.60 20.00
CA LYS A 90 11.98 -0.75 20.55
C LYS A 90 13.26 -1.51 20.41
N GLY A 91 13.60 -2.34 21.41
CA GLY A 91 14.84 -3.09 21.46
C GLY A 91 14.71 -4.42 22.17
N GLU A 92 15.82 -4.96 22.68
CA GLU A 92 15.87 -6.27 23.36
C GLU A 92 14.87 -6.36 24.52
N LYS A 93 14.69 -5.28 25.29
CA LYS A 93 13.73 -5.24 26.41
C LYS A 93 12.27 -5.41 25.99
N ASP A 94 11.97 -5.11 24.73
CA ASP A 94 10.65 -5.26 24.14
C ASP A 94 10.52 -6.60 23.39
N GLY A 95 11.57 -7.44 23.41
CA GLY A 95 11.59 -8.75 22.76
C GLY A 95 11.93 -8.72 21.27
N LEU A 96 12.59 -7.66 20.77
CA LEU A 96 13.04 -7.63 19.37
C LEU A 96 14.28 -8.50 19.18
N GLU A 97 14.32 -9.16 18.02
CA GLU A 97 15.46 -9.95 17.54
C GLU A 97 15.83 -9.52 16.12
N GLU A 98 17.08 -9.77 15.74
CA GLU A 98 17.52 -9.57 14.36
C GLU A 98 16.76 -10.49 13.42
N GLY A 99 16.45 -10.01 12.21
CA GLY A 99 15.64 -10.72 11.24
C GLY A 99 14.13 -10.46 11.34
N MET A 100 13.64 -9.89 12.45
CA MET A 100 12.22 -9.53 12.57
C MET A 100 11.79 -8.53 11.50
N MET A 101 10.60 -8.72 10.94
CA MET A 101 10.09 -7.86 9.89
C MET A 101 9.38 -6.63 10.44
N VAL A 102 9.51 -5.53 9.72
CA VAL A 102 8.84 -4.27 10.04
C VAL A 102 7.92 -3.91 8.88
N VAL A 103 6.67 -3.63 9.20
CA VAL A 103 5.61 -3.33 8.24
C VAL A 103 4.81 -2.11 8.67
N SER A 104 4.13 -1.50 7.71
CA SER A 104 3.07 -0.52 7.93
C SER A 104 1.89 -0.97 7.09
N GLU A 105 0.80 -1.38 7.75
CA GLU A 105 -0.32 -2.06 7.09
C GLU A 105 0.15 -3.34 6.38
N ASN A 106 -0.06 -3.46 5.07
CA ASN A 106 0.46 -4.57 4.24
C ASN A 106 1.71 -4.18 3.43
N ILE A 107 2.36 -3.07 3.78
CA ILE A 107 3.53 -2.54 3.08
C ILE A 107 4.78 -2.87 3.88
N LEU A 108 5.79 -3.42 3.21
CA LEU A 108 7.09 -3.68 3.80
C LEU A 108 7.78 -2.36 4.13
N VAL A 109 8.14 -2.19 5.40
CA VAL A 109 9.00 -1.09 5.85
C VAL A 109 10.45 -1.53 5.88
N GLY A 110 10.72 -2.78 6.26
CA GLY A 110 12.08 -3.30 6.29
C GLY A 110 12.27 -4.53 7.17
N ARG A 111 13.52 -4.80 7.52
CA ARG A 111 13.93 -5.89 8.41
C ARG A 111 14.84 -5.36 9.51
N VAL A 112 14.65 -5.82 10.74
CA VAL A 112 15.54 -5.50 11.86
C VAL A 112 16.90 -6.14 11.59
N VAL A 113 17.95 -5.33 11.56
CA VAL A 113 19.34 -5.76 11.28
C VAL A 113 20.28 -5.58 12.44
N ALA A 114 19.89 -4.81 13.45
CA ALA A 114 20.63 -4.70 14.71
C ALA A 114 19.65 -4.34 15.83
N VAL A 115 19.79 -5.01 16.96
CA VAL A 115 18.99 -4.76 18.15
C VAL A 115 19.89 -4.22 19.26
N GLY A 116 19.52 -3.07 19.81
CA GLY A 116 20.10 -2.52 21.02
C GLY A 116 19.14 -2.63 22.20
N ARG A 117 19.59 -2.24 23.39
CA ARG A 117 18.81 -2.43 24.62
C ARG A 117 17.44 -1.73 24.64
N ASN A 118 17.32 -0.54 24.04
CA ASN A 118 16.09 0.26 23.99
C ASN A 118 15.78 0.82 22.58
N TYR A 119 16.50 0.39 21.56
CA TYR A 119 16.29 0.83 20.17
C TYR A 119 16.78 -0.25 19.23
N SER A 120 16.28 -0.24 18.00
CA SER A 120 16.73 -1.14 16.94
C SER A 120 16.93 -0.39 15.64
N LEU A 121 17.76 -0.95 14.77
CA LEU A 121 17.99 -0.48 13.41
C LEU A 121 17.29 -1.41 12.43
N VAL A 122 16.59 -0.80 11.48
CA VAL A 122 15.79 -1.46 10.45
C VAL A 122 16.40 -1.11 9.10
N GLN A 123 16.80 -2.12 8.34
CA GLN A 123 17.19 -1.95 6.95
C GLN A 123 15.92 -1.74 6.12
N ILE A 124 15.84 -0.58 5.47
CA ILE A 124 14.71 -0.21 4.60
C ILE A 124 15.00 -0.61 3.15
N PRO A 125 13.97 -0.91 2.33
CA PRO A 125 14.15 -1.30 0.93
C PRO A 125 14.97 -0.31 0.09
N THR A 126 14.86 0.99 0.38
CA THR A 126 15.54 2.07 -0.36
C THR A 126 16.96 2.37 0.13
N GLY A 127 17.40 1.73 1.21
CA GLY A 127 18.73 1.92 1.79
C GLY A 127 19.81 1.20 1.00
N VAL A 128 21.06 1.59 1.20
CA VAL A 128 22.23 0.93 0.59
C VAL A 128 22.30 -0.54 0.99
N ASP A 129 22.71 -1.39 0.06
CA ASP A 129 22.87 -2.85 0.20
C ASP A 129 21.58 -3.63 0.51
N SER A 130 20.41 -3.00 0.36
CA SER A 130 19.13 -3.70 0.36
C SER A 130 19.06 -4.67 -0.82
N LYS A 131 18.77 -5.95 -0.53
CA LYS A 131 18.51 -7.01 -1.52
C LYS A 131 17.32 -7.82 -1.04
N ILE A 132 16.21 -7.74 -1.78
CA ILE A 132 14.95 -8.35 -1.40
C ILE A 132 14.46 -9.20 -2.57
N PRO A 133 14.30 -10.53 -2.39
CA PRO A 133 13.65 -11.38 -3.37
C PRO A 133 12.18 -11.00 -3.54
N VAL A 134 11.79 -10.62 -4.77
CA VAL A 134 10.46 -10.09 -5.06
C VAL A 134 9.79 -10.82 -6.21
N ILE A 135 8.47 -10.66 -6.25
CA ILE A 135 7.61 -11.06 -7.36
C ILE A 135 6.84 -9.85 -7.87
N VAL A 136 6.64 -9.80 -9.18
CA VAL A 136 5.84 -8.79 -9.87
C VAL A 136 4.45 -9.35 -10.14
N ARG A 137 3.43 -8.52 -9.88
CA ARG A 137 2.02 -8.87 -10.05
C ARG A 137 1.26 -7.72 -10.69
N GLU A 138 0.35 -8.03 -11.60
CA GLU A 138 -0.66 -7.07 -12.05
C GLU A 138 -1.63 -6.78 -10.90
N ALA A 139 -1.99 -5.51 -10.69
CA ALA A 139 -2.97 -5.15 -9.66
C ALA A 139 -4.35 -5.82 -9.86
N SER A 140 -4.70 -6.17 -11.11
CA SER A 140 -6.01 -6.70 -11.51
C SER A 140 -6.06 -8.22 -11.68
N LYS A 141 -4.93 -8.92 -11.60
CA LYS A 141 -4.84 -10.37 -11.89
C LYS A 141 -4.23 -11.16 -10.76
N THR A 142 -4.74 -12.36 -10.57
CA THR A 142 -4.18 -13.37 -9.67
C THR A 142 -3.11 -14.18 -10.40
N GLY A 143 -1.87 -13.69 -10.38
CA GLY A 143 -0.74 -14.38 -11.02
C GLY A 143 0.61 -13.80 -10.61
N ILE A 144 1.66 -14.61 -10.72
CA ILE A 144 3.05 -14.12 -10.68
C ILE A 144 3.45 -13.89 -12.12
N GLN A 145 3.75 -12.65 -12.48
CA GLN A 145 4.23 -12.30 -13.82
C GLN A 145 5.73 -12.52 -13.95
N ALA A 146 6.47 -12.15 -12.90
CA ALA A 146 7.92 -12.23 -12.88
C ALA A 146 8.49 -12.46 -11.48
N ARG A 147 9.73 -12.94 -11.42
CA ARG A 147 10.55 -12.96 -10.21
C ARG A 147 11.79 -12.11 -10.41
N GLY A 148 12.32 -11.54 -9.33
CA GLY A 148 13.56 -10.77 -9.41
C GLY A 148 14.12 -10.42 -8.04
N ILE A 149 15.17 -9.61 -8.05
CA ILE A 149 15.77 -9.05 -6.84
C ILE A 149 15.58 -7.55 -6.88
N LEU A 150 14.90 -7.02 -5.87
CA LEU A 150 14.79 -5.60 -5.64
C LEU A 150 16.01 -5.12 -4.87
N THR A 151 16.65 -4.07 -5.39
CA THR A 151 17.83 -3.46 -4.78
C THR A 151 17.58 -1.98 -4.49
N GLY A 152 18.05 -1.53 -3.34
CA GLY A 152 17.98 -0.13 -2.92
C GLY A 152 19.30 0.58 -3.12
N HIS A 153 19.26 1.81 -3.61
CA HIS A 153 20.42 2.71 -3.61
C HIS A 153 19.99 4.17 -3.46
N SER A 154 20.39 4.81 -2.36
CA SER A 154 20.24 6.25 -2.13
C SER A 154 18.81 6.80 -2.31
N GLY A 155 17.79 6.02 -1.93
CA GLY A 155 16.38 6.41 -2.08
C GLY A 155 15.68 5.87 -3.33
N SER A 156 16.42 5.27 -4.26
CA SER A 156 15.89 4.64 -5.47
C SER A 156 15.74 3.13 -5.30
N LEU A 157 14.77 2.53 -5.99
CA LEU A 157 14.61 1.07 -6.06
C LEU A 157 14.79 0.60 -7.51
N LEU A 158 15.63 -0.42 -7.68
CA LEU A 158 15.87 -1.07 -8.96
C LEU A 158 15.53 -2.55 -8.84
N LEU A 159 14.58 -2.99 -9.65
CA LEU A 159 14.29 -4.40 -9.86
C LEU A 159 15.27 -4.96 -10.90
N ASP A 160 15.95 -6.03 -10.55
CA ASP A 160 16.92 -6.71 -11.41
C ASP A 160 16.64 -8.23 -11.47
N LYS A 161 17.34 -8.93 -12.36
CA LYS A 161 17.23 -10.39 -12.59
C LYS A 161 15.86 -10.88 -13.01
N VAL A 162 15.06 -10.04 -13.66
CA VAL A 162 13.81 -10.44 -14.31
C VAL A 162 14.13 -11.07 -15.66
N LEU A 163 13.58 -12.23 -15.99
CA LEU A 163 13.86 -12.88 -17.27
C LEU A 163 13.27 -12.07 -18.43
N GLN A 164 13.96 -11.99 -19.56
CA GLN A 164 13.43 -11.28 -20.74
C GLN A 164 12.06 -11.79 -21.20
N ALA A 165 11.79 -13.09 -21.03
CA ALA A 165 10.54 -13.73 -21.43
C ALA A 165 9.35 -13.41 -20.51
N GLU A 166 9.57 -12.90 -19.30
CA GLU A 166 8.51 -12.56 -18.35
C GLU A 166 7.89 -11.21 -18.72
N ASP A 167 6.57 -11.06 -18.77
CA ASP A 167 5.92 -9.81 -19.16
C ASP A 167 5.70 -8.92 -17.92
N ILE A 168 6.47 -7.83 -17.82
CA ILE A 168 6.34 -6.79 -16.78
C ILE A 168 6.03 -5.46 -17.46
N ARG A 169 5.22 -4.64 -16.81
CA ARG A 169 4.71 -3.38 -17.36
C ARG A 169 4.75 -2.29 -16.30
N GLU A 170 4.77 -1.05 -16.78
CA GLU A 170 4.53 0.11 -15.91
C GLU A 170 3.19 -0.04 -15.20
N GLY A 171 3.19 0.25 -13.90
CA GLY A 171 2.02 0.11 -13.05
C GLY A 171 1.88 -1.25 -12.36
N ASP A 172 2.68 -2.26 -12.70
CA ASP A 172 2.66 -3.53 -11.98
C ASP A 172 3.21 -3.36 -10.55
N LEU A 173 2.66 -4.14 -9.62
CA LEU A 173 3.03 -4.10 -8.20
C LEU A 173 4.20 -5.03 -7.92
N VAL A 174 5.12 -4.55 -7.08
CA VAL A 174 6.26 -5.32 -6.58
C VAL A 174 5.99 -5.74 -5.15
N THR A 175 6.02 -7.05 -4.91
CA THR A 175 5.76 -7.67 -3.60
C THR A 175 6.88 -8.61 -3.20
N THR A 176 7.06 -8.85 -1.90
CA THR A 176 8.02 -9.85 -1.40
C THR A 176 7.63 -11.27 -1.86
N SER A 177 8.62 -12.06 -2.26
CA SER A 177 8.41 -13.42 -2.78
C SER A 177 8.15 -14.48 -1.70
N GLY A 178 8.57 -14.21 -0.45
CA GLY A 178 8.58 -15.21 0.63
C GLY A 178 9.90 -15.97 0.80
N GLU A 179 10.89 -15.70 -0.05
CA GLU A 179 12.23 -16.32 0.00
C GLU A 179 13.15 -15.60 1.01
N ASP A 180 14.29 -16.19 1.39
CA ASP A 180 15.29 -15.61 2.33
C ASP A 180 14.70 -15.06 3.64
N ASP A 181 13.80 -15.82 4.28
CA ASP A 181 13.07 -15.45 5.50
C ASP A 181 12.26 -14.15 5.35
N TRP A 182 11.94 -13.74 4.12
CA TRP A 182 10.97 -12.68 3.90
C TRP A 182 9.55 -13.25 4.04
N LEU A 183 8.63 -12.50 4.64
CA LEU A 183 7.21 -12.85 4.57
C LEU A 183 6.72 -12.62 3.13
N PRO A 184 5.90 -13.51 2.57
CA PRO A 184 5.37 -13.34 1.22
C PRO A 184 4.30 -12.23 1.16
N ASP A 185 4.10 -11.70 -0.05
CA ASP A 185 2.97 -10.83 -0.42
C ASP A 185 2.89 -9.48 0.33
N LEU A 186 4.01 -9.00 0.89
CA LEU A 186 4.13 -7.63 1.38
C LEU A 186 4.41 -6.68 0.22
N LEU A 187 3.62 -5.62 0.12
CA LEU A 187 3.77 -4.59 -0.90
C LEU A 187 5.03 -3.77 -0.67
N ILE A 188 5.74 -3.40 -1.74
CA ILE A 188 6.93 -2.55 -1.65
C ILE A 188 6.76 -1.31 -2.52
N GLY A 189 6.42 -1.53 -3.78
CA GLY A 189 6.49 -0.49 -4.81
C GLY A 189 5.67 -0.81 -6.05
N GLN A 190 5.71 0.10 -7.01
CA GLN A 190 5.10 -0.02 -8.33
C GLN A 190 6.15 0.25 -9.41
N ILE A 191 6.15 -0.55 -10.47
CA ILE A 191 7.05 -0.35 -11.61
C ILE A 191 6.74 1.00 -12.27
N GLU A 192 7.75 1.86 -12.33
CA GLU A 192 7.70 3.18 -12.97
C GLU A 192 8.19 3.13 -14.41
N GLU A 193 9.24 2.36 -14.68
CA GLU A 193 9.85 2.23 -16.01
C GLU A 193 10.47 0.85 -16.18
N VAL A 194 10.29 0.22 -17.35
CA VAL A 194 10.93 -1.05 -17.70
C VAL A 194 12.15 -0.80 -18.58
N LEU A 195 13.31 -1.23 -18.09
CA LEU A 195 14.61 -1.10 -18.74
C LEU A 195 15.01 -2.46 -19.34
N ALA A 196 14.67 -2.69 -20.61
CA ALA A 196 14.95 -3.93 -21.31
C ALA A 196 15.95 -3.72 -22.45
N GLU A 197 17.06 -4.47 -22.42
CA GLU A 197 18.05 -4.50 -23.51
C GLU A 197 17.95 -5.84 -24.26
N PRO A 198 17.69 -5.86 -25.58
CA PRO A 198 17.43 -7.10 -26.33
C PRO A 198 18.57 -8.13 -26.32
N ALA A 199 19.80 -7.69 -26.02
CA ALA A 199 20.98 -8.54 -25.98
C ALA A 199 21.23 -9.18 -24.59
N GLU A 200 20.54 -8.71 -23.55
CA GLU A 200 20.69 -9.23 -22.18
C GLU A 200 19.71 -10.37 -21.90
N ILE A 201 20.11 -11.33 -21.05
CA ILE A 201 19.25 -12.45 -20.60
C ILE A 201 18.17 -11.95 -19.62
N TYR A 202 18.53 -10.92 -18.85
CA TYR A 202 17.67 -10.30 -17.86
C TYR A 202 17.30 -8.89 -18.31
N LYS A 203 16.20 -8.40 -17.78
CA LYS A 203 15.81 -7.00 -17.84
C LYS A 203 15.67 -6.43 -16.44
N LYS A 204 15.65 -5.10 -16.39
CA LYS A 204 15.55 -4.31 -15.16
C LYS A 204 14.29 -3.45 -15.18
N ALA A 205 13.91 -2.93 -14.03
CA ALA A 205 12.85 -1.95 -13.94
C ALA A 205 13.08 -0.97 -12.79
N GLN A 206 12.78 0.31 -13.02
CA GLN A 206 12.72 1.30 -11.95
C GLN A 206 11.43 1.10 -11.16
N VAL A 207 11.52 1.15 -9.84
CA VAL A 207 10.39 0.93 -8.94
C VAL A 207 10.21 2.15 -8.05
N SER A 208 8.99 2.67 -8.01
CA SER A 208 8.61 3.73 -7.07
C SER A 208 8.11 3.10 -5.76
N PRO A 209 8.62 3.49 -4.58
CA PRO A 209 8.13 2.97 -3.31
C PRO A 209 6.71 3.47 -3.01
N LEU A 210 5.86 2.61 -2.44
CA LEU A 210 4.48 2.98 -2.06
C LEU A 210 4.39 3.87 -0.82
N ILE A 211 5.47 3.89 -0.02
CA ILE A 211 5.55 4.66 1.22
C ILE A 211 6.72 5.64 1.19
N ASP A 212 6.48 6.83 1.73
CA ASP A 212 7.52 7.78 2.05
C ASP A 212 8.08 7.45 3.43
N TYR A 213 9.21 6.73 3.46
CA TYR A 213 9.86 6.28 4.70
C TYR A 213 10.13 7.44 5.67
N ARG A 214 10.37 8.66 5.18
CA ARG A 214 10.68 9.84 6.03
C ARG A 214 9.46 10.38 6.75
N LYS A 215 8.25 10.07 6.28
CA LYS A 215 6.98 10.50 6.89
C LYS A 215 6.42 9.50 7.89
N LEU A 216 6.98 8.28 7.95
CA LEU A 216 6.53 7.26 8.89
C LEU A 216 6.81 7.67 10.34
N ARG A 217 5.79 7.60 11.18
CA ARG A 217 5.86 7.90 12.62
C ARG A 217 5.73 6.65 13.48
N THR A 218 4.94 5.69 13.01
CA THR A 218 4.64 4.45 13.72
C THR A 218 4.73 3.31 12.72
N VAL A 219 5.35 2.21 13.15
CA VAL A 219 5.55 0.99 12.39
C VAL A 219 5.23 -0.21 13.27
N PHE A 220 5.05 -1.36 12.66
CA PHE A 220 4.66 -2.58 13.34
C PHE A 220 5.69 -3.67 13.09
N ILE A 221 6.20 -4.28 14.16
CA ILE A 221 7.12 -5.40 14.09
C ILE A 221 6.30 -6.68 14.08
N VAL A 222 6.57 -7.56 13.11
CA VAL A 222 5.95 -8.89 13.04
C VAL A 222 6.67 -9.81 14.03
N ILE A 223 5.93 -10.28 15.02
CA ILE A 223 6.41 -11.23 16.01
C ILE A 223 5.90 -12.62 15.60
N SER A 224 6.82 -13.52 15.28
CA SER A 224 6.54 -14.95 15.20
C SER A 224 6.47 -15.51 16.62
N ASN A 225 5.46 -16.32 16.89
CA ASN A 225 5.21 -16.86 18.21
C ASN A 225 5.48 -18.37 18.24
#